data_AF-F1YV57-F1
#
_entry.id   AF-F1YV57-F1
#
_cell.length_a   1.000
_cell.length_b   1.000
_cell.length_c   1.000
_cell.angle_alpha   90.00
_cell.angle_beta   90.00
_cell.angle_gamma   90.00
#
_symmetry.space_group_name_H-M   'P 1'
#
loop_
_entity.id
_entity.type
_entity.pdbx_description
1 polymer ?
#
loop_
_entity_poly.entity_id
_entity_poly.type
_entity_poly.pdbx_seq_one_letter_code
_entity_poly.pdbx_strand_id
1 'polypeptide(L)'
;MSGTTTSSGTPVSSLPLASAVSGTDTLVGVVTSSGTTQAEQVPVSVLAQGISETIGLSDAVTAAQAAAATAVAQAEQAAENATNGVNAARGKASGVAALDASGNLALTDGTVLQSVLSVSPATQTQTATLTPLLTLDKSAKVRTASGDISISSVADAMQDTDYLTVLGGSVVSRPTVTGTIPSDFTMNGNIYIAPAPYTNGASVLPAGLSVDADTGIILTDGSVFFPNTINNIGVLCAISE
;
A
#
# COMPACT_ATOMS: atom_id res chain seq x y z
N MET A 1 -33.32 -45.33 -39.70
CA MET A 1 -34.66 -45.59 -40.27
C MET A 1 -35.25 -46.79 -39.53
N SER A 2 -36.42 -46.64 -38.93
CA SER A 2 -37.32 -47.74 -38.57
C SER A 2 -38.73 -47.14 -38.58
N GLY A 3 -39.62 -47.69 -39.39
CA GLY A 3 -40.91 -47.06 -39.68
C GLY A 3 -42.01 -47.54 -38.74
N THR A 4 -42.66 -46.62 -38.03
CA THR A 4 -43.91 -46.89 -37.32
C THR A 4 -45.06 -46.92 -38.31
N THR A 5 -45.51 -48.10 -38.71
CA THR A 5 -46.73 -48.26 -39.53
C THR A 5 -47.97 -48.02 -38.68
N THR A 6 -48.56 -46.82 -38.75
CA THR A 6 -49.91 -46.56 -38.22
C THR A 6 -50.93 -47.33 -39.05
N SER A 7 -51.30 -48.52 -38.59
CA SER A 7 -52.38 -49.31 -39.18
C SER A 7 -53.73 -48.65 -38.86
N SER A 8 -54.27 -47.85 -39.78
CA SER A 8 -55.64 -47.35 -39.67
C SER A 8 -56.62 -48.52 -39.78
N GLY A 9 -57.37 -48.81 -38.71
CA GLY A 9 -58.43 -49.82 -38.73
C GLY A 9 -59.55 -49.48 -39.72
N THR A 10 -60.19 -50.52 -40.25
CA THR A 10 -61.34 -50.39 -41.16
C THR A 10 -62.49 -49.62 -40.49
N PRO A 11 -63.14 -48.65 -41.17
CA PRO A 11 -64.28 -47.93 -40.59
C PRO A 11 -65.44 -48.87 -40.22
N VAL A 12 -66.00 -48.68 -39.03
CA VAL A 12 -67.20 -49.40 -38.57
C VAL A 12 -68.42 -48.80 -39.29
N SER A 13 -69.15 -49.62 -40.05
CA SER A 13 -70.24 -49.14 -40.91
C SER A 13 -71.60 -48.95 -40.21
N SER A 14 -71.80 -49.49 -39.00
CA SER A 14 -72.94 -49.19 -38.10
C SER A 14 -72.71 -49.71 -36.66
N LEU A 15 -73.36 -49.09 -35.66
CA LEU A 15 -73.25 -49.36 -34.19
C LEU A 15 -74.66 -49.40 -33.52
N PRO A 16 -74.90 -49.55 -32.17
CA PRO A 16 -76.25 -49.84 -31.56
C PRO A 16 -77.11 -48.75 -30.79
N LEU A 17 -78.44 -48.56 -31.06
CA LEU A 17 -79.20 -47.28 -30.86
C LEU A 17 -79.87 -47.24 -29.48
N ALA A 18 -79.59 -46.19 -28.71
CA ALA A 18 -80.40 -45.80 -27.57
C ALA A 18 -81.47 -44.78 -28.01
N SER A 19 -82.71 -44.99 -27.60
CA SER A 19 -83.85 -44.09 -27.91
C SER A 19 -84.04 -42.96 -26.88
N ALA A 20 -83.33 -42.97 -25.76
CA ALA A 20 -83.25 -41.89 -24.76
C ALA A 20 -81.99 -42.03 -23.87
N VAL A 21 -81.63 -40.97 -23.14
CA VAL A 21 -80.50 -40.90 -22.17
C VAL A 21 -80.92 -40.08 -20.94
N SER A 22 -80.32 -40.35 -19.77
CA SER A 22 -80.63 -39.65 -18.52
C SER A 22 -79.69 -38.46 -18.26
N GLY A 23 -80.17 -37.44 -17.55
CA GLY A 23 -79.40 -36.23 -17.21
C GLY A 23 -78.26 -36.42 -16.20
N THR A 24 -78.04 -37.64 -15.71
CA THR A 24 -76.99 -38.00 -14.75
C THR A 24 -75.94 -38.98 -15.32
N ASP A 25 -76.05 -39.34 -16.60
CA ASP A 25 -75.16 -40.34 -17.22
C ASP A 25 -73.80 -39.74 -17.58
N THR A 26 -72.71 -40.40 -17.16
CA THR A 26 -71.34 -40.01 -17.57
C THR A 26 -70.96 -40.77 -18.84
N LEU A 27 -71.03 -40.07 -19.98
CA LEU A 27 -70.85 -40.66 -21.31
C LEU A 27 -69.40 -40.56 -21.80
N VAL A 28 -68.84 -41.67 -22.31
CA VAL A 28 -67.54 -41.69 -23.02
C VAL A 28 -67.71 -41.85 -24.55
N GLY A 29 -68.96 -41.98 -25.02
CA GLY A 29 -69.34 -41.98 -26.45
C GLY A 29 -70.72 -42.61 -26.68
N VAL A 30 -71.42 -42.22 -27.75
CA VAL A 30 -72.74 -42.77 -28.14
C VAL A 30 -72.73 -43.11 -29.62
N VAL A 31 -72.99 -44.37 -30.01
CA VAL A 31 -73.16 -44.77 -31.43
C VAL A 31 -74.11 -45.98 -31.58
N THR A 32 -74.81 -46.11 -32.74
CA THR A 32 -76.29 -46.09 -32.70
C THR A 32 -77.05 -46.82 -33.89
N SER A 33 -77.73 -47.99 -33.64
CA SER A 33 -78.77 -48.78 -34.40
C SER A 33 -79.58 -49.96 -33.70
N SER A 34 -79.03 -50.83 -32.79
CA SER A 34 -79.53 -52.23 -32.54
C SER A 34 -79.64 -52.95 -31.13
N GLY A 35 -79.44 -52.40 -29.90
CA GLY A 35 -80.18 -52.91 -28.69
C GLY A 35 -79.63 -53.87 -27.59
N THR A 36 -78.38 -53.81 -27.09
CA THR A 36 -78.04 -54.36 -25.73
C THR A 36 -77.35 -53.32 -24.83
N THR A 37 -78.01 -52.93 -23.74
CA THR A 37 -77.55 -51.88 -22.83
C THR A 37 -76.84 -52.45 -21.60
N GLN A 38 -75.53 -52.57 -21.68
CA GLN A 38 -74.68 -52.31 -20.51
C GLN A 38 -73.63 -51.28 -20.93
N ALA A 39 -73.72 -50.08 -20.38
CA ALA A 39 -72.70 -49.07 -20.55
C ALA A 39 -71.47 -49.53 -19.76
N GLU A 40 -70.41 -49.95 -20.47
CA GLU A 40 -69.13 -50.20 -19.84
C GLU A 40 -68.54 -48.84 -19.46
N GLN A 41 -68.79 -48.44 -18.20
CA GLN A 41 -68.35 -47.17 -17.66
C GLN A 41 -66.83 -47.19 -17.53
N VAL A 42 -66.13 -46.73 -18.58
CA VAL A 42 -64.69 -46.44 -18.50
C VAL A 42 -64.53 -45.33 -17.47
N PRO A 43 -63.87 -45.57 -16.31
CA PRO A 43 -63.69 -44.54 -15.31
C PRO A 43 -62.87 -43.39 -15.91
N VAL A 44 -63.22 -42.14 -15.57
CA VAL A 44 -62.50 -40.96 -16.08
C VAL A 44 -61.00 -41.03 -15.77
N SER A 45 -60.61 -41.71 -14.69
CA SER A 45 -59.21 -42.01 -14.36
C SER A 45 -58.50 -42.89 -15.39
N VAL A 46 -59.17 -43.90 -15.96
CA VAL A 46 -58.60 -44.77 -17.01
C VAL A 46 -58.42 -43.99 -18.32
N LEU A 47 -59.39 -43.15 -18.67
CA LEU A 47 -59.28 -42.29 -19.85
C LEU A 47 -58.18 -41.23 -19.69
N ALA A 48 -58.10 -40.59 -18.51
CA ALA A 48 -57.04 -39.65 -18.19
C ALA A 48 -55.66 -40.32 -18.20
N GLN A 49 -55.55 -41.55 -17.71
CA GLN A 49 -54.30 -42.31 -17.74
C GLN A 49 -53.86 -42.66 -19.16
N GLY A 50 -54.76 -43.17 -20.01
CA GLY A 50 -54.44 -43.44 -21.42
C GLY A 50 -54.04 -42.18 -22.22
N ILE A 51 -54.65 -41.03 -21.91
CA ILE A 51 -54.22 -39.73 -22.48
C ILE A 51 -52.83 -39.34 -21.96
N SER A 52 -52.59 -39.46 -20.65
CA SER A 52 -51.30 -39.15 -20.01
C SER A 52 -50.15 -39.99 -20.57
N GLU A 53 -50.40 -41.27 -20.83
CA GLU A 53 -49.47 -42.20 -21.48
C GLU A 53 -49.25 -41.83 -22.96
N THR A 54 -50.31 -41.53 -23.72
CA THR A 54 -50.23 -41.18 -25.14
C THR A 54 -49.44 -39.89 -25.39
N ILE A 55 -49.59 -38.88 -24.52
CA ILE A 55 -48.88 -37.60 -24.65
C ILE A 55 -47.54 -37.55 -23.89
N GLY A 56 -47.16 -38.64 -23.20
CA GLY A 56 -45.93 -38.73 -22.41
C GLY A 56 -45.89 -37.74 -21.23
N LEU A 57 -47.03 -37.33 -20.68
CA LEU A 57 -47.09 -36.33 -19.60
C LEU A 57 -46.34 -36.81 -18.36
N SER A 58 -46.46 -38.08 -18.01
CA SER A 58 -45.73 -38.71 -16.90
C SER A 58 -44.21 -38.65 -17.08
N ASP A 59 -43.74 -38.92 -18.30
CA ASP A 59 -42.31 -38.88 -18.64
C ASP A 59 -41.77 -37.45 -18.63
N ALA A 60 -42.55 -36.50 -19.16
CA ALA A 60 -42.23 -35.07 -19.13
C ALA A 60 -42.15 -34.52 -17.69
N VAL A 61 -43.08 -34.91 -16.82
CA VAL A 61 -43.05 -34.57 -15.38
C VAL A 61 -41.84 -35.19 -14.69
N THR A 62 -41.53 -36.46 -14.97
CA THR A 62 -40.35 -37.14 -14.40
C THR A 62 -39.04 -36.49 -14.86
N ALA A 63 -38.94 -36.13 -16.15
CA ALA A 63 -37.78 -35.42 -16.70
C ALA A 63 -37.63 -34.01 -16.09
N ALA A 64 -38.74 -33.28 -15.89
CA ALA A 64 -38.72 -31.98 -15.23
C ALA A 64 -38.30 -32.08 -13.76
N GLN A 65 -38.76 -33.10 -13.02
CA GLN A 65 -38.33 -33.37 -11.65
C GLN A 65 -36.84 -33.72 -11.57
N ALA A 66 -36.33 -34.54 -12.49
CA ALA A 66 -34.90 -34.87 -12.56
C ALA A 66 -34.02 -33.65 -12.92
N ALA A 67 -34.47 -32.80 -13.84
CA ALA A 67 -33.80 -31.55 -14.19
C ALA A 67 -33.78 -30.57 -13.00
N ALA A 68 -34.90 -30.44 -12.27
CA ALA A 68 -34.98 -29.61 -11.06
C ALA A 68 -34.04 -30.12 -9.96
N ALA A 69 -34.01 -31.42 -9.70
CA ALA A 69 -33.08 -32.02 -8.73
C ALA A 69 -31.61 -31.79 -9.11
N THR A 70 -31.29 -31.89 -10.40
CA THR A 70 -29.95 -31.60 -10.93
C THR A 70 -29.55 -30.13 -10.73
N ALA A 71 -30.48 -29.20 -10.96
CA ALA A 71 -30.25 -27.77 -10.77
C ALA A 71 -30.03 -27.40 -9.28
N VAL A 72 -30.75 -28.04 -8.35
CA VAL A 72 -30.54 -27.87 -6.91
C VAL A 72 -29.13 -28.32 -6.51
N ALA A 73 -28.72 -29.53 -6.90
CA ALA A 73 -27.38 -30.04 -6.60
C ALA A 73 -26.26 -29.17 -7.18
N GLN A 74 -26.45 -28.59 -8.38
CA GLN A 74 -25.49 -27.64 -8.96
C GLN A 74 -25.44 -26.31 -8.19
N ALA A 75 -26.57 -25.82 -7.68
CA ALA A 75 -26.62 -24.60 -6.87
C ALA A 75 -25.95 -24.79 -5.49
N GLU A 76 -26.18 -25.93 -4.84
CA GLU A 76 -25.50 -26.32 -3.60
C GLU A 76 -23.98 -26.42 -3.82
N GLN A 77 -23.55 -27.11 -4.88
CA GLN A 77 -22.13 -27.23 -5.20
C GLN A 77 -21.48 -25.88 -5.54
N ALA A 78 -22.20 -24.96 -6.17
CA ALA A 78 -21.73 -23.61 -6.45
C ALA A 78 -21.59 -22.77 -5.16
N ALA A 79 -22.52 -22.92 -4.21
CA ALA A 79 -22.44 -22.26 -2.89
C ALA A 79 -21.26 -22.79 -2.06
N GLU A 80 -21.01 -24.11 -2.08
CA GLU A 80 -19.81 -24.70 -1.48
C GLU A 80 -18.53 -24.18 -2.13
N ASN A 81 -18.47 -24.16 -3.47
CA ASN A 81 -17.28 -23.68 -4.20
C ASN A 81 -17.00 -22.19 -3.94
N ALA A 82 -18.03 -21.35 -3.86
CA ALA A 82 -17.89 -19.95 -3.48
C ALA A 82 -17.38 -19.80 -2.04
N THR A 83 -17.95 -20.57 -1.10
CA THR A 83 -17.54 -20.58 0.31
C THR A 83 -16.08 -21.04 0.47
N ASN A 84 -15.70 -22.11 -0.23
CA ASN A 84 -14.34 -22.64 -0.24
C ASN A 84 -13.35 -21.67 -0.89
N GLY A 85 -13.72 -21.01 -1.99
CA GLY A 85 -12.91 -19.98 -2.63
C GLY A 85 -12.66 -18.77 -1.73
N VAL A 86 -13.71 -18.26 -1.06
CA VAL A 86 -13.60 -17.16 -0.08
C VAL A 86 -12.73 -17.58 1.12
N ASN A 87 -12.92 -18.80 1.65
CA ASN A 87 -12.11 -19.29 2.77
C ASN A 87 -10.63 -19.51 2.39
N ALA A 88 -10.36 -20.00 1.18
CA ALA A 88 -9.00 -20.14 0.65
C ALA A 88 -8.32 -18.77 0.46
N ALA A 89 -9.04 -17.76 -0.06
CA ALA A 89 -8.55 -16.40 -0.20
C ALA A 89 -8.30 -15.70 1.16
N ARG A 90 -9.14 -15.98 2.17
CA ARG A 90 -8.97 -15.50 3.55
C ARG A 90 -7.83 -16.20 4.30
N GLY A 91 -7.44 -17.41 3.89
CA GLY A 91 -6.62 -18.33 4.66
C GLY A 91 -5.24 -18.64 4.08
N LYS A 92 -4.37 -17.63 3.87
CA LYS A 92 -2.90 -17.84 3.79
C LYS A 92 -2.02 -16.58 3.91
N ALA A 93 -2.39 -15.63 4.78
CA ALA A 93 -1.40 -14.73 5.37
C ALA A 93 -0.63 -15.52 6.45
N SER A 94 0.70 -15.64 6.33
CA SER A 94 1.56 -16.50 7.16
C SER A 94 1.64 -16.07 8.64
N GLY A 95 0.55 -16.23 9.39
CA GLY A 95 0.52 -16.17 10.85
C GLY A 95 0.05 -14.86 11.50
N VAL A 96 -0.81 -14.03 10.88
CA VAL A 96 -1.19 -12.71 11.47
C VAL A 96 -2.70 -12.41 11.57
N ALA A 97 -3.58 -13.06 10.80
CA ALA A 97 -5.04 -12.90 10.97
C ALA A 97 -5.85 -14.03 10.30
N ALA A 98 -6.56 -14.83 11.10
CA ALA A 98 -7.83 -15.42 10.65
C ALA A 98 -8.99 -14.52 11.10
N LEU A 99 -10.22 -14.78 10.66
CA LEU A 99 -11.41 -14.28 11.36
C LEU A 99 -12.28 -15.45 11.82
N ASP A 100 -12.87 -15.33 13.00
CA ASP A 100 -13.79 -16.29 13.60
C ASP A 100 -15.10 -16.47 12.80
N ALA A 101 -15.97 -17.37 13.27
CA ALA A 101 -17.27 -17.64 12.68
C ALA A 101 -18.26 -16.45 12.73
N SER A 102 -17.92 -15.38 13.46
CA SER A 102 -18.70 -14.14 13.59
C SER A 102 -18.07 -12.97 12.81
N GLY A 103 -16.89 -13.16 12.19
CA GLY A 103 -16.18 -12.14 11.42
C GLY A 103 -15.20 -11.27 12.21
N ASN A 104 -14.81 -11.64 13.44
CA ASN A 104 -13.80 -10.93 14.23
C ASN A 104 -12.41 -11.53 14.05
N LEU A 105 -11.34 -10.74 14.14
CA LEU A 105 -9.96 -11.24 14.05
C LEU A 105 -9.67 -12.29 15.14
N ALA A 106 -9.21 -13.47 14.72
CA ALA A 106 -8.92 -14.60 15.59
C ALA A 106 -7.49 -15.12 15.35
N LEU A 107 -6.81 -15.50 16.44
CA LEU A 107 -5.52 -16.18 16.40
C LEU A 107 -5.78 -17.68 16.22
N THR A 108 -5.02 -18.32 15.33
CA THR A 108 -5.28 -19.69 14.84
C THR A 108 -4.93 -20.81 15.81
N ASP A 109 -4.49 -20.50 17.03
CA ASP A 109 -4.08 -21.47 18.06
C ASP A 109 -5.20 -21.84 19.05
N GLY A 110 -6.41 -21.31 18.86
CA GLY A 110 -7.56 -21.59 19.72
C GLY A 110 -7.56 -20.85 21.05
N THR A 111 -6.60 -19.94 21.28
CA THR A 111 -6.68 -19.00 22.40
C THR A 111 -7.65 -17.87 22.05
N VAL A 112 -8.54 -17.52 22.99
CA VAL A 112 -9.19 -16.20 22.95
C VAL A 112 -8.10 -15.14 22.98
N LEU A 113 -8.28 -14.04 22.22
CA LEU A 113 -7.48 -12.83 22.40
C LEU A 113 -7.40 -12.54 23.90
N GLN A 114 -6.18 -12.57 24.46
CA GLN A 114 -6.01 -12.34 25.89
C GLN A 114 -6.71 -11.04 26.28
N SER A 115 -7.36 -10.99 27.44
CA SER A 115 -8.11 -9.81 27.92
C SER A 115 -7.27 -8.53 28.09
N VAL A 116 -5.95 -8.64 27.84
CA VAL A 116 -4.95 -7.58 27.85
C VAL A 116 -4.76 -6.92 26.47
N LEU A 117 -5.24 -7.54 25.38
CA LEU A 117 -5.15 -7.03 24.00
C LEU A 117 -6.28 -6.04 23.71
N SER A 118 -6.14 -4.80 24.19
CA SER A 118 -7.01 -3.69 23.81
C SER A 118 -6.60 -3.10 22.46
N VAL A 119 -7.50 -3.16 21.48
CA VAL A 119 -7.32 -2.40 20.22
C VAL A 119 -7.80 -0.97 20.44
N SER A 120 -6.90 -0.12 20.96
CA SER A 120 -7.16 1.31 21.04
C SER A 120 -7.04 1.93 19.65
N PRO A 121 -8.03 2.72 19.18
CA PRO A 121 -7.89 3.48 17.94
C PRO A 121 -6.65 4.38 17.98
N ALA A 122 -5.97 4.52 16.83
CA ALA A 122 -4.83 5.43 16.73
C ALA A 122 -5.29 6.87 16.96
N THR A 123 -5.00 7.43 18.13
CA THR A 123 -5.41 8.79 18.54
C THR A 123 -4.59 9.90 17.88
N GLN A 124 -3.53 9.55 17.16
CA GLN A 124 -2.66 10.51 16.47
C GLN A 124 -3.29 10.97 15.15
N THR A 125 -3.92 12.14 15.18
CA THR A 125 -4.47 12.83 14.00
C THR A 125 -3.44 13.72 13.28
N GLN A 126 -2.27 13.93 13.88
CA GLN A 126 -1.17 14.66 13.27
C GLN A 126 -0.14 13.69 12.67
N THR A 127 0.37 14.02 11.49
CA THR A 127 1.47 13.30 10.84
C THR A 127 2.66 13.20 11.79
N ALA A 128 3.20 11.99 11.97
CA ALA A 128 4.40 11.78 12.75
C ALA A 128 5.61 12.40 12.04
N THR A 129 5.94 13.64 12.43
CA THR A 129 7.17 14.31 11.99
C THR A 129 8.36 13.64 12.67
N LEU A 130 8.92 12.63 12.00
CA LEU A 130 10.21 12.06 12.40
C LEU A 130 11.28 13.14 12.24
N THR A 131 11.74 13.68 13.36
CA THR A 131 12.95 14.50 13.40
C THR A 131 14.13 13.55 13.60
N PRO A 132 14.89 13.16 12.55
CA PRO A 132 16.02 12.27 12.71
C PRO A 132 17.09 12.99 13.53
N LEU A 133 17.24 12.57 14.79
CA LEU A 133 18.36 12.97 15.63
C LEU A 133 19.62 12.27 15.10
N LEU A 134 20.29 12.92 14.15
CA LEU A 134 21.53 12.43 13.58
C LEU A 134 22.66 12.64 14.59
N THR A 135 22.89 11.65 15.45
CA THR A 135 23.96 11.68 16.45
C THR A 135 25.32 11.70 15.75
N LEU A 136 25.95 12.88 15.67
CA LEU A 136 27.29 13.08 15.14
C LEU A 136 28.34 12.77 16.23
N ASP A 137 28.50 11.49 16.55
CA ASP A 137 29.56 11.02 17.46
C ASP A 137 30.83 10.56 16.71
N LYS A 138 31.84 10.10 17.45
CA LYS A 138 33.12 9.62 16.90
C LYS A 138 32.99 8.40 15.96
N SER A 139 31.90 7.65 16.04
CA SER A 139 31.63 6.47 15.20
C SER A 139 30.86 6.82 13.91
N ALA A 140 30.18 7.98 13.88
CA ALA A 140 29.51 8.48 12.69
C ALA A 140 30.51 8.65 11.53
N LYS A 141 30.04 8.41 10.30
CA LYS A 141 30.86 8.41 9.10
C LYS A 141 30.31 9.34 8.02
N VAL A 142 31.21 10.00 7.31
CA VAL A 142 30.92 10.78 6.12
C VAL A 142 31.38 9.99 4.90
N ARG A 143 30.52 9.84 3.90
CA ARG A 143 30.87 9.19 2.64
C ARG A 143 31.62 10.16 1.73
N THR A 144 32.79 9.76 1.27
CA THR A 144 33.61 10.50 0.29
C THR A 144 33.71 9.70 -1.01
N ALA A 145 34.28 10.31 -2.06
CA ALA A 145 34.58 9.62 -3.31
C ALA A 145 35.53 8.42 -3.14
N SER A 146 36.35 8.42 -2.08
CA SER A 146 37.32 7.35 -1.75
C SER A 146 36.77 6.31 -0.76
N GLY A 147 35.51 6.43 -0.32
CA GLY A 147 34.88 5.58 0.69
C GLY A 147 34.45 6.32 1.96
N ASP A 148 34.09 5.57 3.00
CA ASP A 148 33.58 6.12 4.26
C ASP A 148 34.72 6.49 5.22
N ILE A 149 34.69 7.72 5.73
CA ILE A 149 35.64 8.23 6.73
C ILE A 149 34.88 8.54 8.02
N SER A 150 35.37 8.07 9.17
CA SER A 150 34.82 8.40 10.49
C SER A 150 35.10 9.85 10.88
N ILE A 151 34.16 10.50 11.58
CA ILE A 151 34.32 11.88 12.07
C ILE A 151 35.55 12.00 12.99
N SER A 152 35.85 10.97 13.79
CA SER A 152 37.10 10.91 14.56
C SER A 152 38.34 11.02 13.69
N SER A 153 38.39 10.30 12.57
CA SER A 153 39.55 10.30 11.66
C SER A 153 39.71 11.64 10.92
N VAL A 154 38.62 12.39 10.73
CA VAL A 154 38.69 13.78 10.24
C VAL A 154 39.26 14.68 11.34
N ALA A 155 38.78 14.55 12.58
CA ALA A 155 39.28 15.33 13.72
C ALA A 155 40.77 15.03 14.02
N ASP A 156 41.20 13.77 14.00
CA ASP A 156 42.58 13.35 14.23
C ASP A 156 43.53 13.84 13.11
N ALA A 157 43.01 14.04 11.88
CA ALA A 157 43.75 14.60 10.76
C ALA A 157 43.81 16.14 10.78
N MET A 158 42.92 16.80 11.53
CA MET A 158 42.94 18.25 11.74
C MET A 158 43.91 18.59 12.87
N GLN A 159 45.17 18.89 12.54
CA GLN A 159 46.12 19.43 13.52
C GLN A 159 45.71 20.86 13.88
N ASP A 160 45.79 21.23 15.17
CA ASP A 160 45.52 22.60 15.65
C ASP A 160 46.35 23.67 14.93
N THR A 161 47.51 23.29 14.38
CA THR A 161 48.34 24.19 13.59
C THR A 161 47.75 24.50 12.21
N ASP A 162 46.97 23.61 11.62
CA ASP A 162 46.64 23.68 10.19
C ASP A 162 45.41 24.58 9.92
N TYR A 163 44.78 25.08 10.98
CA TYR A 163 43.55 25.86 10.96
C TYR A 163 43.60 27.08 11.88
N LEU A 164 42.77 28.07 11.60
CA LEU A 164 42.54 29.27 12.41
C LEU A 164 41.03 29.47 12.62
N THR A 165 40.65 29.93 13.80
CA THR A 165 39.30 30.44 14.05
C THR A 165 39.25 31.93 13.68
N VAL A 166 38.37 32.30 12.75
CA VAL A 166 38.08 33.71 12.44
C VAL A 166 36.88 34.21 13.25
N LEU A 167 36.72 35.54 13.33
CA LEU A 167 35.59 36.11 14.09
C LEU A 167 34.25 35.61 13.51
N GLY A 168 33.35 35.17 14.39
CA GLY A 168 32.12 34.46 14.03
C GLY A 168 32.18 32.94 14.25
N GLY A 169 33.33 32.39 14.63
CA GLY A 169 33.48 30.97 15.01
C GLY A 169 33.72 30.02 13.84
N SER A 170 33.88 30.55 12.62
CA SER A 170 34.28 29.76 11.45
C SER A 170 35.73 29.30 11.59
N VAL A 171 35.99 28.04 11.29
CA VAL A 171 37.34 27.47 11.20
C VAL A 171 37.77 27.48 9.72
N VAL A 172 38.91 28.09 9.43
CA VAL A 172 39.49 28.20 8.08
C VAL A 172 40.90 27.62 8.07
N SER A 173 41.38 27.13 6.92
CA SER A 173 42.77 26.67 6.82
C SER A 173 43.76 27.81 7.10
N ARG A 174 44.80 27.54 7.89
CA ARG A 174 45.87 28.50 8.15
C ARG A 174 46.65 28.76 6.85
N PRO A 175 46.92 30.02 6.47
CA PRO A 175 47.81 30.32 5.36
C PRO A 175 49.19 29.68 5.55
N THR A 176 49.76 29.14 4.47
CA THR A 176 51.06 28.45 4.51
C THR A 176 52.24 29.42 4.65
N VAL A 177 52.06 30.68 4.26
CA VAL A 177 53.05 31.75 4.43
C VAL A 177 52.86 32.37 5.82
N THR A 178 53.92 32.39 6.62
CA THR A 178 53.95 33.08 7.93
C THR A 178 54.68 34.40 7.80
N GLY A 179 54.06 35.49 8.25
CA GLY A 179 54.63 36.84 8.30
C GLY A 179 54.93 37.30 9.73
N THR A 180 55.58 38.45 9.85
CA THR A 180 55.90 39.10 11.13
C THR A 180 55.31 40.50 11.18
N ILE A 181 54.69 40.88 12.30
CA ILE A 181 54.21 42.24 12.54
C ILE A 181 55.41 43.18 12.79
N PRO A 182 55.50 44.33 12.09
CA PRO A 182 56.52 45.34 12.37
C PRO A 182 56.43 45.86 13.81
N SER A 183 57.58 45.99 14.48
CA SER A 183 57.66 46.37 15.89
C SER A 183 57.27 47.83 16.19
N ASP A 184 57.12 48.65 15.15
CA ASP A 184 56.68 50.05 15.23
C ASP A 184 55.17 50.23 15.04
N PHE A 185 54.43 49.14 14.78
CA PHE A 185 52.97 49.15 14.85
C PHE A 185 52.52 49.34 16.30
N THR A 186 51.51 50.17 16.48
CA THR A 186 50.87 50.41 17.78
C THR A 186 49.53 49.68 17.85
N MET A 187 48.92 49.60 19.04
CA MET A 187 47.60 48.99 19.21
C MET A 187 46.62 49.99 19.82
N ASN A 188 45.41 50.06 19.27
CA ASN A 188 44.28 50.79 19.84
C ASN A 188 43.21 49.76 20.28
N GLY A 189 43.18 49.44 21.57
CA GLY A 189 42.56 48.20 22.04
C GLY A 189 43.30 47.01 21.42
N ASN A 190 42.57 46.16 20.68
CA ASN A 190 43.16 45.01 20.00
C ASN A 190 43.49 45.27 18.51
N ILE A 191 43.21 46.47 17.98
CA ILE A 191 43.41 46.78 16.55
C ILE A 191 44.82 47.31 16.32
N TYR A 192 45.54 46.77 15.34
CA TYR A 192 46.86 47.29 14.96
C TYR A 192 46.74 48.59 14.15
N ILE A 193 47.58 49.57 14.49
CA ILE A 193 47.66 50.89 13.87
C ILE A 193 49.09 51.13 13.35
N ALA A 194 49.21 51.47 12.07
CA ALA A 194 50.47 51.81 11.43
C ALA A 194 50.94 53.22 11.82
N PRO A 195 52.26 53.44 12.02
CA PRO A 195 52.79 54.79 12.08
C PRO A 195 52.78 55.47 10.70
N ALA A 196 52.83 56.81 10.70
CA ALA A 196 52.71 57.64 9.49
C ALA A 196 53.59 57.26 8.28
N PRO A 197 54.81 56.68 8.42
CA PRO A 197 55.59 56.20 7.27
C PRO A 197 54.86 55.19 6.37
N TYR A 198 53.93 54.39 6.89
CA TYR A 198 53.19 53.42 6.08
C TYR A 198 51.97 54.04 5.39
N THR A 199 51.33 55.07 5.97
CA THR A 199 50.19 55.76 5.33
C THR A 199 50.65 56.81 4.30
N ASN A 200 51.84 57.39 4.46
CA ASN A 200 52.41 58.34 3.50
C ASN A 200 53.30 57.69 2.41
N GLY A 201 53.46 56.36 2.42
CA GLY A 201 54.22 55.59 1.42
C GLY A 201 55.74 55.63 1.56
N ALA A 202 56.29 56.14 2.66
CA ALA A 202 57.73 56.10 2.95
C ALA A 202 58.23 54.72 3.42
N SER A 203 57.34 53.87 3.95
CA SER A 203 57.59 52.49 4.35
C SER A 203 56.68 51.52 3.59
N VAL A 204 57.21 50.31 3.32
CA VAL A 204 56.47 49.24 2.63
C VAL A 204 55.88 48.27 3.65
N LEU A 205 54.57 48.01 3.57
CA LEU A 205 53.89 47.04 4.42
C LEU A 205 54.31 45.59 4.08
N PRO A 206 54.30 44.67 5.06
CA PRO A 206 54.41 43.22 4.80
C PRO A 206 53.34 42.74 3.80
N ALA A 207 53.66 41.69 3.05
CA ALA A 207 52.71 41.05 2.15
C ALA A 207 51.45 40.57 2.91
N GLY A 208 50.28 40.71 2.29
CA GLY A 208 48.99 40.38 2.90
C GLY A 208 48.46 41.41 3.92
N LEU A 209 49.18 42.54 4.11
CA LEU A 209 48.73 43.70 4.87
C LEU A 209 48.53 44.92 3.98
N SER A 210 47.51 45.72 4.30
CA SER A 210 47.30 47.07 3.78
C SER A 210 46.98 48.01 4.96
N VAL A 211 46.92 49.32 4.71
CA VAL A 211 46.58 50.31 5.73
C VAL A 211 45.48 51.22 5.22
N ASP A 212 44.50 51.50 6.07
CA ASP A 212 43.52 52.54 5.85
C ASP A 212 44.20 53.91 6.01
N ALA A 213 44.20 54.72 4.95
CA ALA A 213 45.00 55.95 4.89
C ALA A 213 44.49 57.07 5.82
N ASP A 214 43.20 57.06 6.17
CA ASP A 214 42.56 58.10 6.99
C ASP A 214 42.68 57.79 8.49
N THR A 215 42.67 56.51 8.86
CA THR A 215 42.66 56.04 10.26
C THR A 215 43.98 55.40 10.72
N GLY A 216 44.84 54.98 9.79
CA GLY A 216 46.04 54.21 10.07
C GLY A 216 45.79 52.76 10.47
N ILE A 217 44.54 52.27 10.41
CA ILE A 217 44.19 50.89 10.78
C ILE A 217 44.84 49.90 9.82
N ILE A 218 45.51 48.87 10.36
CA ILE A 218 46.04 47.76 9.58
C ILE A 218 44.92 46.83 9.15
N LEU A 219 44.86 46.58 7.86
CA LEU A 219 43.96 45.65 7.21
C LEU A 219 44.75 44.41 6.75
N THR A 220 44.06 43.28 6.59
CA THR A 220 44.64 42.04 6.07
C THR A 220 43.70 41.32 5.11
N ASP A 221 44.26 40.83 4.01
CA ASP A 221 43.53 40.01 3.02
C ASP A 221 43.44 38.52 3.42
N GLY A 222 44.10 38.11 4.52
CA GLY A 222 44.15 36.73 4.99
C GLY A 222 45.06 35.80 4.17
N SER A 223 45.86 36.30 3.24
CA SER A 223 46.81 35.50 2.44
C SER A 223 48.07 35.09 3.20
N VAL A 224 48.38 35.76 4.30
CA VAL A 224 49.55 35.53 5.16
C VAL A 224 49.10 35.35 6.61
N PHE A 225 49.65 34.34 7.29
CA PHE A 225 49.43 34.11 8.71
C PHE A 225 50.36 34.99 9.53
N PHE A 226 49.81 35.86 10.38
CA PHE A 226 50.58 36.61 11.36
C PHE A 226 50.32 36.01 12.76
N PRO A 227 51.35 35.47 13.44
CA PRO A 227 51.19 34.88 14.77
C PRO A 227 50.59 35.87 15.78
N ASN A 228 49.76 35.35 16.68
CA ASN A 228 49.05 36.11 17.71
C ASN A 228 48.10 37.20 17.15
N THR A 229 47.56 36.98 15.95
CA THR A 229 46.54 37.86 15.35
C THR A 229 45.31 37.08 14.86
N ILE A 230 44.22 37.79 14.62
CA ILE A 230 42.99 37.29 14.00
C ILE A 230 42.55 38.26 12.88
N ASN A 231 42.07 37.71 11.77
CA ASN A 231 41.40 38.49 10.73
C ASN A 231 39.96 38.78 11.19
N ASN A 232 39.70 40.02 11.56
CA ASN A 232 38.39 40.55 11.93
C ASN A 232 37.75 41.26 10.73
N ILE A 233 37.21 40.48 9.79
CA ILE A 233 36.48 40.98 8.60
C ILE A 233 37.33 42.01 7.82
N GLY A 234 38.59 41.67 7.57
CA GLY A 234 39.57 42.52 6.89
C GLY A 234 40.40 43.40 7.80
N VAL A 235 40.05 43.59 9.08
CA VAL A 235 40.89 44.30 10.07
C VAL A 235 41.84 43.32 10.75
N LEU A 236 43.11 43.69 10.90
CA LEU A 236 44.07 42.90 11.66
C LEU A 236 43.96 43.24 13.16
N CYS A 237 43.53 42.27 13.96
CA CYS A 237 43.46 42.40 15.41
C CYS A 237 44.46 41.46 16.09
N ALA A 238 45.02 41.87 17.23
CA ALA A 238 45.66 40.96 18.17
C ALA A 238 44.61 40.04 18.82
N ILE A 239 44.98 38.78 19.08
CA ILE A 239 44.24 37.96 20.04
C ILE A 239 44.64 38.39 21.45
N SER A 240 43.65 38.64 22.31
CA SER A 240 43.90 38.79 23.74
C SER A 240 44.14 37.40 24.32
N GLU A 241 45.20 37.27 25.13
CA GLU A 241 45.22 36.30 26.22
C GLU A 241 44.20 36.69 27.32
#